data_AF-A0A3D2HTE5-F1
#
_entry.id   AF-A0A3D2HTE5-F1
#
_cell.length_a   1.000
_cell.length_b   1.000
_cell.length_c   1.000
_cell.angle_alpha   90.00
_cell.angle_beta   90.00
_cell.angle_gamma   90.00
#
_symmetry.space_group_name_H-M   'P 1'
#
loop_
_entity.id
_entity.type
_entity.pdbx_description
1 polymer ?
#
loop_
_entity_poly.entity_id
_entity_poly.type
_entity_poly.pdbx_seq_one_letter_code
_entity_poly.pdbx_strand_id
1 'polypeptide(L)'
;MKYFIDFEAMQFSNEIISVGCVSENGEKFYSLVQPKKAKKITDFITTLTGITYEELDCAPSADKVFSEFYKWVDKTEKLEFFCYGDCDDGFIKSTLKHNITDFYGQCGLSLIKSNLKDYSVSIREHFGINRSIALKKLVEYYRGESIIQNHNSLEDAIYLKEVYENSVNEVVKECPFPEYKSENDKPKIKKLITAESGNVKMEFVSYSRAADWVIADQLSVGDLFDDKTKSKICNRIKKAAEKSKQYFGYNWIVENKV
;
A
#
# COMPACT_ATOMS: atom_id res chain seq x y z
N MET A 1 -9.78 4.66 7.69
CA MET A 1 -8.47 4.41 8.31
C MET A 1 -7.49 3.63 7.41
N LYS A 2 -6.24 4.10 7.29
CA LYS A 2 -5.16 3.41 6.56
C LYS A 2 -4.19 2.69 7.49
N TYR A 3 -3.69 1.55 7.01
CA TYR A 3 -2.72 0.71 7.68
C TYR A 3 -1.61 0.35 6.69
N PHE A 4 -0.37 0.36 7.15
CA PHE A 4 0.80 -0.06 6.39
C PHE A 4 1.29 -1.35 7.03
N ILE A 5 1.40 -2.41 6.24
CA ILE A 5 1.62 -3.76 6.73
C ILE A 5 2.69 -4.45 5.91
N ASP A 6 3.49 -5.25 6.60
CA ASP A 6 4.50 -6.11 6.01
C ASP A 6 4.55 -7.46 6.77
N PHE A 7 4.99 -8.50 6.07
CA PHE A 7 5.12 -9.84 6.62
C PHE A 7 6.48 -10.45 6.28
N GLU A 8 7.06 -11.13 7.26
CA GLU A 8 8.10 -12.12 7.01
C GLU A 8 7.47 -13.51 6.96
N ALA A 9 8.03 -14.39 6.11
CA ALA A 9 7.47 -15.72 5.88
C ALA A 9 8.54 -16.81 5.73
N MET A 10 8.11 -18.06 5.95
CA MET A 10 8.92 -19.24 5.70
C MET A 10 9.25 -19.38 4.20
N GLN A 11 10.51 -19.68 3.87
CA GLN A 11 10.99 -19.83 2.48
C GLN A 11 10.17 -20.80 1.61
N PHE A 12 9.74 -21.94 2.16
CA PHE A 12 9.10 -23.01 1.37
C PHE A 12 7.60 -23.15 1.61
N SER A 13 7.13 -22.92 2.85
CA SER A 13 5.71 -23.02 3.15
C SER A 13 4.97 -21.70 2.94
N ASN A 14 5.68 -20.56 2.83
CA ASN A 14 5.08 -19.23 2.78
C ASN A 14 4.16 -18.94 3.98
N GLU A 15 4.27 -19.69 5.07
CA GLU A 15 3.56 -19.38 6.31
C GLU A 15 4.19 -18.13 6.92
N ILE A 16 3.35 -17.18 7.32
CA ILE A 16 3.77 -15.95 7.99
C ILE A 16 4.45 -16.33 9.30
N ILE A 17 5.62 -15.73 9.55
CA ILE A 17 6.41 -15.87 10.77
C ILE A 17 6.57 -14.56 11.54
N SER A 18 6.28 -13.43 10.91
CA SER A 18 6.22 -12.13 11.56
C SER A 18 5.19 -11.24 10.87
N VAL A 19 4.44 -10.46 11.63
CA VAL A 19 3.54 -9.41 11.13
C VAL A 19 3.92 -8.09 11.78
N GLY A 20 4.13 -7.07 10.94
CA GLY A 20 4.35 -5.70 11.38
C GLY A 20 3.32 -4.80 10.71
N CYS A 21 2.70 -3.93 11.50
CA CYS A 21 1.69 -3.01 11.00
C CYS A 21 1.75 -1.68 11.73
N VAL A 22 1.59 -0.58 11.00
CA VAL A 22 1.46 0.76 11.55
C VAL A 22 0.22 1.43 10.96
N SER A 23 -0.62 2.03 11.81
CA SER A 23 -1.78 2.80 11.36
C SER A 23 -1.37 4.20 10.89
N GLU A 24 -2.25 4.89 10.18
CA GLU A 24 -1.99 6.28 9.77
C GLU A 24 -1.80 7.23 10.96
N ASN A 25 -2.40 6.90 12.12
CA ASN A 25 -2.23 7.64 13.37
C ASN A 25 -0.95 7.25 14.13
N GLY A 26 -0.17 6.30 13.61
CA GLY A 26 1.11 5.88 14.19
C GLY A 26 1.01 4.80 15.27
N GLU A 27 -0.17 4.23 15.51
CA GLU A 27 -0.30 3.05 16.37
C GLU A 27 0.35 1.84 15.71
N LYS A 28 0.99 0.98 16.50
CA LYS A 28 1.80 -0.12 15.99
C LYS A 28 1.26 -1.46 16.50
N PHE A 29 1.27 -2.44 15.61
CA PHE A 29 1.08 -3.85 15.95
C PHE A 29 2.28 -4.64 15.44
N TYR A 30 2.83 -5.48 16.30
CA TYR A 30 3.90 -6.39 15.92
C TYR A 30 3.74 -7.71 16.67
N SER A 31 3.94 -8.81 15.96
CA SER A 31 4.03 -10.13 16.57
C SER A 31 4.81 -11.08 15.67
N LEU A 32 5.63 -11.92 16.30
CA LEU A 32 6.04 -13.18 15.68
C LEU A 32 4.83 -14.12 15.58
N VAL A 33 4.89 -15.04 14.64
CA VAL A 33 3.83 -16.02 14.36
C VAL A 33 4.48 -17.40 14.28
N GLN A 34 4.03 -18.33 15.11
CA GLN A 34 4.51 -19.71 15.05
C GLN A 34 3.96 -20.40 13.79
N PRO A 35 4.81 -20.84 12.84
CA PRO A 35 4.37 -21.66 11.71
C PRO A 35 4.16 -23.11 12.15
N LYS A 36 3.38 -23.90 11.41
CA LYS A 36 3.13 -25.32 11.79
C LYS A 36 4.39 -26.16 11.92
N LYS A 37 5.45 -25.80 11.19
CA LYS A 37 6.73 -26.51 11.17
C LYS A 37 7.89 -25.55 11.44
N ALA A 38 7.87 -24.88 12.60
CA ALA A 38 8.93 -23.95 13.03
C ALA A 38 10.36 -24.50 12.87
N LYS A 39 10.57 -25.80 13.16
CA LYS A 39 11.85 -26.52 12.96
C LYS A 39 12.39 -26.52 11.53
N LYS A 40 11.63 -26.02 10.54
CA LYS A 40 12.02 -25.94 9.13
C LYS A 40 12.49 -24.56 8.71
N ILE A 41 12.63 -23.61 9.63
CA ILE A 41 13.27 -22.34 9.30
C ILE A 41 14.69 -22.60 8.81
N THR A 42 15.08 -21.95 7.72
CA THR A 42 16.39 -22.13 7.10
C THR A 42 17.35 -21.05 7.61
N ASP A 43 18.64 -21.35 7.63
CA ASP A 43 19.69 -20.38 7.97
C ASP A 43 19.60 -19.12 7.08
N PHE A 44 19.12 -19.28 5.84
CA PHE A 44 18.85 -18.16 4.94
C PHE A 44 17.80 -17.20 5.51
N ILE A 45 16.64 -17.69 5.93
CA ILE A 45 15.59 -16.85 6.52
C ILE A 45 16.05 -16.25 7.85
N THR A 46 16.73 -17.03 8.68
CA THR A 46 17.30 -16.54 9.95
C THR A 46 18.31 -15.42 9.71
N THR A 47 19.20 -15.56 8.72
CA THR A 47 20.19 -14.53 8.38
C THR A 47 19.53 -13.29 7.79
N LEU A 48 18.47 -13.48 6.99
CA LEU A 48 17.74 -12.40 6.34
C LEU A 48 16.99 -11.53 7.35
N THR A 49 16.21 -12.17 8.23
CA THR A 49 15.21 -11.53 9.11
C THR A 49 15.67 -11.39 10.57
N GLY A 50 16.74 -12.09 10.95
CA GLY A 50 17.19 -12.22 12.33
C GLY A 50 16.36 -13.19 13.19
N ILE A 51 15.24 -13.70 12.68
CA ILE A 51 14.29 -14.54 13.46
C ILE A 51 14.85 -15.95 13.61
N THR A 52 14.96 -16.44 14.85
CA THR A 52 15.49 -17.78 15.13
C THR A 52 14.42 -18.86 15.29
N TYR A 53 14.83 -20.13 15.29
CA TYR A 53 13.94 -21.25 15.59
C TYR A 53 13.34 -21.13 16.99
N GLU A 54 14.15 -20.79 18.00
CA GLU A 54 13.73 -20.70 19.40
C GLU A 54 12.65 -19.61 19.59
N GLU A 55 12.81 -18.48 18.89
CA GLU A 55 11.81 -17.41 18.88
C GLU A 55 10.49 -17.88 18.26
N LEU A 56 10.54 -18.61 17.13
CA LEU A 56 9.33 -19.16 16.49
C LEU A 56 8.68 -20.31 17.25
N ASP A 57 9.47 -21.14 17.94
CA ASP A 57 8.94 -22.23 18.77
C ASP A 57 8.19 -21.68 19.99
N CYS A 58 8.59 -20.51 20.49
CA CYS A 58 7.92 -19.81 21.58
C CYS A 58 6.89 -18.77 21.12
N ALA A 59 6.80 -18.49 19.82
CA ALA A 59 5.91 -17.47 19.27
C ALA A 59 4.42 -17.87 19.45
N PRO A 60 3.51 -16.88 19.53
CA PRO A 60 2.07 -17.16 19.51
C PRO A 60 1.64 -17.86 18.22
N SER A 61 0.61 -18.70 18.29
CA SER A 61 0.00 -19.30 17.10
C SER A 61 -0.62 -18.24 16.19
N ALA A 62 -0.71 -18.52 14.89
CA ALA A 62 -1.39 -17.64 13.94
C ALA A 62 -2.84 -17.32 14.36
N ASP A 63 -3.56 -18.30 14.90
CA ASP A 63 -4.91 -18.10 15.46
C ASP A 63 -4.93 -16.98 16.50
N LYS A 64 -4.00 -17.01 17.46
CA LYS A 64 -3.91 -15.99 18.50
C LYS A 64 -3.53 -14.63 17.91
N VAL A 65 -2.48 -14.57 17.10
CA VAL A 65 -1.98 -13.31 16.53
C VAL A 65 -3.04 -12.62 15.70
N PHE A 66 -3.70 -13.32 14.79
CA PHE A 66 -4.66 -12.69 13.89
C PHE A 66 -6.02 -12.43 14.56
N SER A 67 -6.34 -13.13 15.65
CA SER A 67 -7.45 -12.74 16.52
C SER A 67 -7.17 -11.44 17.27
N GLU A 68 -5.95 -11.27 17.77
CA GLU A 68 -5.51 -10.03 18.43
C GLU A 68 -5.42 -8.87 17.43
N PHE A 69 -4.86 -9.12 16.25
CA PHE A 69 -4.84 -8.15 15.15
C PHE A 69 -6.26 -7.72 14.77
N TYR A 70 -7.18 -8.68 14.62
CA TYR A 70 -8.57 -8.36 14.31
C TYR A 70 -9.19 -7.45 15.37
N LYS A 71 -8.87 -7.63 16.65
CA LYS A 71 -9.36 -6.73 17.72
C LYS A 71 -8.68 -5.37 17.71
N TRP A 72 -7.39 -5.32 17.35
CA TRP A 72 -6.59 -4.10 17.31
C TRP A 72 -7.01 -3.14 16.20
N VAL A 73 -7.41 -3.65 15.03
CA VAL A 73 -7.86 -2.81 13.91
C VAL A 73 -9.17 -2.09 14.25
N ASP A 74 -9.16 -0.77 14.14
CA ASP A 74 -10.35 0.06 14.22
C ASP A 74 -11.21 -0.13 12.97
N LYS A 75 -12.39 -0.70 13.17
CA LYS A 75 -13.38 -1.03 12.14
C LYS A 75 -14.51 0.00 12.01
N THR A 76 -14.38 1.16 12.63
CA THR A 76 -15.40 2.22 12.57
C THR A 76 -15.46 2.92 11.21
N GLU A 77 -14.38 2.86 10.43
CA GLU A 77 -14.27 3.48 9.11
C GLU A 77 -13.91 2.48 8.00
N LYS A 78 -13.93 2.94 6.75
CA LYS A 78 -13.38 2.18 5.61
C LYS A 78 -11.89 1.88 5.86
N LEU A 79 -11.54 0.61 5.69
CA LEU A 79 -10.20 0.08 5.90
C LEU A 79 -9.41 0.00 4.60
N GLU A 80 -8.15 0.42 4.64
CA GLU A 80 -7.18 0.21 3.57
C GLU A 80 -5.88 -0.31 4.16
N PHE A 81 -5.41 -1.47 3.70
CA PHE A 81 -4.09 -1.99 4.04
C PHE A 81 -3.17 -1.81 2.85
N PHE A 82 -1.99 -1.21 3.07
CA PHE A 82 -0.95 -1.05 2.07
C PHE A 82 0.20 -2.00 2.39
N CYS A 83 0.60 -2.79 1.40
CA CYS A 83 1.86 -3.54 1.41
C CYS A 83 2.77 -3.04 0.28
N TYR A 84 4.00 -3.54 0.23
CA TYR A 84 4.97 -3.13 -0.78
C TYR A 84 5.47 -4.32 -1.62
N GLY A 85 4.83 -4.53 -2.76
CA GLY A 85 5.05 -5.71 -3.61
C GLY A 85 3.84 -6.65 -3.62
N ASP A 86 4.00 -7.79 -4.27
CA ASP A 86 2.93 -8.76 -4.54
C ASP A 86 3.07 -10.08 -3.75
N CYS A 87 4.11 -10.22 -2.92
CA CYS A 87 4.40 -11.45 -2.19
C CYS A 87 3.43 -11.70 -1.03
N ASP A 88 2.97 -10.65 -0.34
CA ASP A 88 2.15 -10.74 0.87
C ASP A 88 0.83 -11.48 0.67
N ASP A 89 0.21 -11.36 -0.50
CA ASP A 89 -1.02 -12.10 -0.82
C ASP A 89 -0.79 -13.62 -0.81
N GLY A 90 0.40 -14.06 -1.25
CA GLY A 90 0.82 -15.45 -1.20
C GLY A 90 1.00 -15.96 0.24
N PHE A 91 1.60 -15.13 1.10
CA PHE A 91 1.83 -15.46 2.51
C PHE A 91 0.50 -15.58 3.28
N ILE A 92 -0.41 -14.63 3.05
CA ILE A 92 -1.78 -14.65 3.58
C ILE A 92 -2.51 -15.92 3.14
N LYS A 93 -2.50 -16.25 1.84
CA LYS A 93 -3.19 -17.45 1.32
C LYS A 93 -2.65 -18.72 1.95
N SER A 94 -1.33 -18.85 2.07
CA SER A 94 -0.72 -20.04 2.67
C SER A 94 -1.10 -20.18 4.14
N THR A 95 -0.99 -19.10 4.89
CA THR A 95 -1.30 -19.06 6.34
C THR A 95 -2.77 -19.34 6.61
N LEU A 96 -3.71 -18.76 5.84
CA LEU A 96 -5.14 -19.09 5.94
C LEU A 96 -5.42 -20.57 5.69
N LYS A 97 -4.77 -21.16 4.69
CA LYS A 97 -5.00 -22.56 4.30
C LYS A 97 -4.39 -23.54 5.30
N HIS A 98 -3.24 -23.18 5.86
CA HIS A 98 -2.39 -24.13 6.53
C HIS A 98 -2.18 -23.84 8.00
N ASN A 99 -2.36 -22.65 8.54
CA ASN A 99 -1.94 -22.32 9.91
C ASN A 99 -3.02 -21.65 10.77
N ILE A 100 -4.22 -21.43 10.23
CA ILE A 100 -5.34 -20.81 10.96
C ILE A 100 -6.54 -21.76 11.01
N THR A 101 -7.12 -21.92 12.19
CA THR A 101 -8.35 -22.69 12.44
C THR A 101 -9.41 -21.92 13.22
N ASP A 102 -9.01 -20.90 13.98
CA ASP A 102 -9.92 -20.07 14.77
C ASP A 102 -10.70 -19.08 13.89
N PHE A 103 -11.97 -18.87 14.22
CA PHE A 103 -12.86 -17.98 13.45
C PHE A 103 -12.36 -16.53 13.43
N TYR A 104 -11.96 -15.97 14.58
CA TYR A 104 -11.46 -14.59 14.64
C TYR A 104 -10.10 -14.46 13.96
N GLY A 105 -9.24 -15.48 14.05
CA GLY A 105 -8.01 -15.56 13.27
C GLY A 105 -8.27 -15.50 11.77
N GLN A 106 -9.25 -16.28 11.28
CA GLN A 106 -9.67 -16.25 9.86
C GLN A 106 -10.23 -14.88 9.46
N CYS A 107 -11.08 -14.28 10.31
CA CYS A 107 -11.59 -12.92 10.08
C CYS A 107 -10.47 -11.89 10.00
N GLY A 108 -9.47 -11.96 10.88
CA GLY A 108 -8.31 -11.07 10.88
C GLY A 108 -7.55 -11.10 9.56
N LEU A 109 -7.11 -12.29 9.13
CA LEU A 109 -6.34 -12.40 7.90
C LEU A 109 -7.17 -12.13 6.64
N SER A 110 -8.46 -12.51 6.65
CA SER A 110 -9.37 -12.22 5.54
C SER A 110 -9.70 -10.73 5.42
N LEU A 111 -9.76 -10.01 6.55
CA LEU A 111 -9.94 -8.56 6.57
C LEU A 111 -8.77 -7.85 5.90
N ILE A 112 -7.53 -8.24 6.25
CA ILE A 112 -6.32 -7.73 5.59
C ILE A 112 -6.41 -8.03 4.09
N LYS A 113 -6.60 -9.30 3.74
CA LYS A 113 -6.65 -9.76 2.34
C LYS A 113 -7.63 -8.98 1.47
N SER A 114 -8.85 -8.78 1.96
CA SER A 114 -9.93 -8.13 1.21
C SER A 114 -9.71 -6.63 1.01
N ASN A 115 -8.82 -6.02 1.78
CA ASN A 115 -8.54 -4.59 1.76
C ASN A 115 -7.05 -4.28 1.46
N LEU A 116 -6.28 -5.29 1.04
CA LEU A 116 -4.84 -5.17 0.75
C LEU A 116 -4.60 -4.53 -0.61
N LYS A 117 -3.68 -3.55 -0.65
CA LYS A 117 -3.30 -2.80 -1.84
C LYS A 117 -1.78 -2.77 -1.95
N ASP A 118 -1.26 -3.22 -3.08
CA ASP A 118 0.15 -3.08 -3.41
C ASP A 118 0.48 -1.62 -3.73
N TYR A 119 1.17 -0.95 -2.81
CA TYR A 119 1.54 0.45 -2.96
C TYR A 119 2.69 0.66 -3.95
N SER A 120 3.44 -0.40 -4.30
CA SER A 120 4.50 -0.31 -5.32
C SER A 120 3.92 0.10 -6.68
N VAL A 121 2.65 -0.25 -6.96
CA VAL A 121 1.92 0.23 -8.15
C VAL A 121 1.81 1.75 -8.16
N SER A 122 1.43 2.35 -7.03
CA SER A 122 1.27 3.79 -6.89
C SER A 122 2.60 4.52 -7.04
N ILE A 123 3.68 3.95 -6.49
CA ILE A 123 5.05 4.47 -6.65
C ILE A 123 5.52 4.42 -8.11
N ARG A 124 5.27 3.32 -8.82
CA ARG A 124 5.59 3.21 -10.25
C ARG A 124 4.90 4.29 -11.07
N GLU A 125 3.62 4.55 -10.78
CA GLU A 125 2.87 5.63 -11.42
C GLU A 125 3.42 7.02 -11.04
N HIS A 126 3.75 7.21 -9.76
CA HIS A 126 4.30 8.47 -9.23
C HIS A 126 5.62 8.86 -9.90
N PHE A 127 6.54 7.91 -10.06
CA PHE A 127 7.84 8.15 -10.70
C PHE A 127 7.83 7.93 -12.23
N GLY A 128 6.72 7.47 -12.80
CA GLY A 128 6.60 7.25 -14.24
C GLY A 128 7.49 6.12 -14.78
N ILE A 129 7.66 5.06 -14.00
CA ILE A 129 8.50 3.89 -14.33
C ILE A 129 7.68 2.62 -14.40
N ASN A 130 8.16 1.61 -15.13
CA ASN A 130 7.47 0.32 -15.23
C ASN A 130 7.97 -0.73 -14.25
N ARG A 131 9.18 -0.56 -13.70
CA ARG A 131 9.78 -1.49 -12.72
C ARG A 131 9.56 -1.00 -11.29
N SER A 132 9.30 -1.91 -10.36
CA SER A 132 9.21 -1.56 -8.93
C SER A 132 10.59 -1.18 -8.39
N ILE A 133 10.65 -0.05 -7.69
CA ILE A 133 11.84 0.34 -6.91
C ILE A 133 11.82 -0.44 -5.59
N ALA A 134 12.98 -0.84 -5.07
CA ALA A 134 13.05 -1.46 -3.75
C ALA A 134 12.64 -0.46 -2.65
N LEU A 135 11.91 -0.91 -1.63
CA LEU A 135 11.44 -0.02 -0.54
C LEU A 135 12.60 0.76 0.09
N LYS A 136 13.69 0.06 0.42
CA LYS A 136 14.94 0.67 0.92
C LYS A 136 15.38 1.90 0.12
N LYS A 137 15.45 1.80 -1.21
CA LYS A 137 15.92 2.92 -2.06
C LYS A 137 15.00 4.14 -1.98
N LEU A 138 13.70 3.93 -1.79
CA LEU A 138 12.75 5.03 -1.62
C LEU A 138 12.95 5.73 -0.27
N VAL A 139 13.17 4.96 0.79
CA VAL A 139 13.48 5.52 2.11
C VAL A 139 14.78 6.31 2.07
N GLU A 140 15.85 5.75 1.48
CA GLU A 140 17.12 6.44 1.32
C GLU A 140 16.97 7.74 0.52
N TYR A 141 16.14 7.73 -0.52
CA TYR A 141 15.82 8.92 -1.29
C TYR A 141 15.13 9.99 -0.46
N TYR A 142 14.09 9.64 0.29
CA TYR A 142 13.32 10.62 1.07
C TYR A 142 14.08 11.13 2.30
N ARG A 143 14.95 10.32 2.90
CA ARG A 143 15.80 10.74 4.02
C ARG A 143 17.07 11.46 3.59
N GLY A 144 17.58 11.18 2.40
CA GLY A 144 18.87 11.69 1.92
C GLY A 144 20.08 11.00 2.58
N GLU A 145 19.90 9.81 3.15
CA GLU A 145 20.95 9.03 3.79
C GLU A 145 20.78 7.53 3.51
N SER A 146 21.88 6.77 3.58
CA SER A 146 21.84 5.31 3.45
C SER A 146 21.28 4.66 4.71
N ILE A 147 20.49 3.61 4.53
CA ILE A 147 19.92 2.83 5.64
C ILE A 147 20.37 1.37 5.59
N ILE A 148 20.24 0.69 6.73
CA ILE A 148 20.33 -0.77 6.81
C ILE A 148 18.89 -1.26 7.00
N GLN A 149 18.43 -2.11 6.08
CA GLN A 149 17.12 -2.75 6.17
C GLN A 149 17.34 -4.16 6.73
N ASN A 150 16.73 -4.44 7.89
CA ASN A 150 16.96 -5.69 8.62
C ASN A 150 15.91 -6.77 8.34
N HIS A 151 15.02 -6.56 7.36
CA HIS A 151 13.87 -7.43 7.10
C HIS A 151 13.08 -7.72 8.40
N ASN A 152 12.80 -6.64 9.12
CA ASN A 152 11.91 -6.64 10.26
C ASN A 152 10.57 -6.07 9.80
N SER A 153 9.52 -6.88 9.84
CA SER A 153 8.22 -6.49 9.30
C SER A 153 7.63 -5.21 9.90
N LEU A 154 7.91 -4.88 11.17
CA LEU A 154 7.43 -3.60 11.73
C LEU A 154 8.23 -2.42 11.19
N GLU A 155 9.54 -2.58 11.07
CA GLU A 155 10.43 -1.56 10.50
C GLU A 155 10.03 -1.29 9.03
N ASP A 156 9.78 -2.33 8.25
CA ASP A 156 9.38 -2.22 6.85
C ASP A 156 7.97 -1.61 6.69
N ALA A 157 7.04 -1.93 7.59
CA ALA A 157 5.75 -1.24 7.65
C ALA A 157 5.89 0.28 7.95
N ILE A 158 6.82 0.66 8.83
CA ILE A 158 7.13 2.07 9.13
C ILE A 158 7.77 2.76 7.92
N TYR A 159 8.71 2.11 7.24
CA TYR A 159 9.30 2.61 6.01
C TYR A 159 8.26 2.82 4.91
N LEU A 160 7.31 1.89 4.77
CA LEU A 160 6.22 2.04 3.82
C LEU A 160 5.32 3.24 4.16
N LYS A 161 4.99 3.45 5.44
CA LYS A 161 4.26 4.64 5.90
C LYS A 161 5.01 5.92 5.54
N GLU A 162 6.31 5.98 5.80
CA GLU A 162 7.14 7.15 5.49
C GLU A 162 7.17 7.45 3.99
N VAL A 163 7.34 6.42 3.15
CA VAL A 163 7.29 6.55 1.69
C VAL A 163 5.92 7.04 1.22
N TYR A 164 4.83 6.52 1.81
CA TYR A 164 3.48 7.00 1.52
C TYR A 164 3.32 8.49 1.85
N GLU A 165 3.72 8.91 3.04
CA GLU A 165 3.56 10.28 3.52
C GLU A 165 4.36 11.30 2.69
N ASN A 166 5.56 10.91 2.25
CA ASN A 166 6.38 11.76 1.39
C ASN A 166 5.87 11.79 -0.06
N SER A 167 5.43 10.66 -0.61
CA SER A 167 5.05 10.58 -2.03
C SER A 167 3.66 11.14 -2.33
N VAL A 168 2.73 11.14 -1.37
CA VAL A 168 1.30 11.47 -1.60
C VAL A 168 1.08 12.87 -2.18
N ASN A 169 1.91 13.84 -1.77
CA ASN A 169 1.82 15.25 -2.18
C ASN A 169 3.03 15.71 -3.00
N GLU A 170 3.98 14.81 -3.27
CA GLU A 170 5.18 15.15 -4.01
C GLU A 170 4.87 15.38 -5.50
N VAL A 171 5.49 16.42 -6.06
CA VAL A 171 5.45 16.67 -7.51
C VAL A 171 6.82 16.36 -8.10
N VAL A 172 6.97 15.12 -8.56
CA VAL A 172 8.19 14.69 -9.27
C VAL A 172 8.16 15.20 -10.71
N LYS A 173 9.11 16.07 -11.07
CA LYS A 173 9.36 16.54 -12.45
C LYS A 173 10.15 15.52 -13.26
N GLU A 174 11.20 14.97 -12.65
CA GLU A 174 12.04 13.94 -13.25
C GLU A 174 12.25 12.79 -12.25
N CYS A 175 12.14 11.55 -12.72
CA CYS A 175 12.38 10.38 -11.88
C CYS A 175 13.84 10.39 -11.36
N PRO A 176 14.06 10.35 -10.03
CA PRO A 176 15.39 10.37 -9.44
C PRO A 176 16.09 9.00 -9.51
N PHE A 177 15.44 7.99 -10.11
CA PHE A 177 15.93 6.60 -10.21
C PHE A 177 16.15 6.21 -11.70
N PRO A 178 17.18 6.77 -12.37
CA PRO A 178 17.40 6.55 -13.79
C PRO A 178 17.64 5.06 -14.13
N GLU A 179 18.21 4.28 -13.21
CA GLU A 179 18.46 2.85 -13.40
C GLU A 179 17.19 1.99 -13.45
N TYR A 180 16.03 2.56 -13.05
CA TYR A 180 14.73 1.91 -13.12
C TYR A 180 13.92 2.29 -14.37
N LYS A 181 14.38 3.30 -15.14
CA LYS A 181 13.79 3.64 -16.45
C LYS A 181 14.22 2.62 -17.50
N SER A 182 13.27 2.03 -18.22
CA SER A 182 13.56 1.27 -19.45
C SER A 182 13.54 2.19 -20.68
N GLU A 183 14.24 1.82 -21.76
CA GLU A 183 14.16 2.53 -23.06
C GLU A 183 12.72 2.55 -23.63
N ASN A 184 11.87 1.61 -23.19
CA ASN A 184 10.46 1.53 -23.54
C ASN A 184 9.54 2.19 -22.51
N ASP A 185 10.08 2.71 -21.39
CA ASP A 185 9.33 3.52 -20.43
C ASP A 185 9.10 4.87 -21.08
N LYS A 186 8.06 4.94 -21.92
CA LYS A 186 7.56 6.23 -22.39
C LYS A 186 7.30 7.05 -21.13
N PRO A 187 7.83 8.27 -21.02
CA PRO A 187 7.45 9.16 -19.94
C PRO A 187 5.92 9.23 -19.97
N LYS A 188 5.28 8.70 -18.93
CA LYS A 188 3.86 8.96 -18.71
C LYS A 188 3.81 10.46 -18.43
N ILE A 189 3.58 11.24 -19.49
CA ILE A 189 3.42 12.69 -19.41
C ILE A 189 2.50 12.95 -18.23
N LYS A 190 3.01 13.57 -17.17
CA LYS A 190 2.21 13.89 -16.01
C LYS A 190 1.22 14.94 -16.46
N LYS A 191 -0.02 14.48 -16.58
CA LYS A 191 -1.17 15.31 -16.86
C LYS A 191 -1.52 16.01 -15.56
N LEU A 192 -1.21 17.30 -15.47
CA LEU A 192 -1.80 18.13 -14.44
C LEU A 192 -3.27 18.30 -14.80
N ILE A 193 -4.14 17.84 -13.93
CA ILE A 193 -5.58 17.92 -14.11
C ILE A 193 -6.06 19.03 -13.19
N THR A 194 -6.66 20.06 -13.78
CA THR A 194 -7.14 21.22 -13.04
C THR A 194 -8.66 21.26 -13.11
N ALA A 195 -9.31 21.41 -11.96
CA ALA A 195 -10.73 21.72 -11.86
C ALA A 195 -10.90 23.22 -11.56
N GLU A 196 -11.62 23.94 -12.42
CA GLU A 196 -11.87 25.38 -12.28
C GLU A 196 -13.37 25.70 -12.27
N SER A 197 -13.84 26.42 -11.25
CA SER A 197 -15.20 26.97 -11.18
C SER A 197 -15.19 28.31 -10.48
N GLY A 198 -15.44 29.39 -11.22
CA GLY A 198 -15.33 30.76 -10.70
C GLY A 198 -13.93 31.04 -10.15
N ASN A 199 -13.82 31.33 -8.85
CA ASN A 199 -12.55 31.59 -8.17
C ASN A 199 -11.91 30.33 -7.55
N VAL A 200 -12.54 29.16 -7.68
CA VAL A 200 -12.01 27.90 -7.15
C VAL A 200 -11.17 27.22 -8.21
N LYS A 201 -9.91 26.94 -7.88
CA LYS A 201 -8.96 26.20 -8.72
C LYS A 201 -8.32 25.09 -7.89
N MET A 202 -8.46 23.85 -8.33
CA MET A 202 -7.87 22.67 -7.71
C MET A 202 -7.02 21.93 -8.72
N GLU A 203 -5.85 21.47 -8.31
CA GLU A 203 -4.89 20.78 -9.18
C GLU A 203 -4.63 19.36 -8.68
N PHE A 204 -4.58 18.40 -9.62
CA PHE A 204 -4.44 16.98 -9.33
C PHE A 204 -3.37 16.36 -10.22
N VAL A 205 -2.58 15.47 -9.62
CA VAL A 205 -1.52 14.71 -10.31
C VAL A 205 -2.05 13.51 -11.09
N SER A 206 -3.33 13.15 -10.93
CA SER A 206 -3.98 12.08 -11.69
C SER A 206 -5.50 12.18 -11.67
N TYR A 207 -6.16 11.56 -12.67
CA TYR A 207 -7.63 11.50 -12.71
C TYR A 207 -8.20 10.69 -11.54
N SER A 208 -7.40 9.78 -10.99
CA SER A 208 -7.73 9.01 -9.79
C SER A 208 -7.89 9.93 -8.58
N ARG A 209 -6.91 10.83 -8.36
CA ARG A 209 -6.95 11.82 -7.28
C ARG A 209 -8.06 12.85 -7.47
N ALA A 210 -8.26 13.31 -8.71
CA ALA A 210 -9.38 14.18 -9.04
C ALA A 210 -10.73 13.51 -8.73
N ALA A 211 -10.86 12.21 -9.03
CA ALA A 211 -12.06 11.44 -8.71
C ALA A 211 -12.27 11.27 -7.20
N ASP A 212 -11.21 11.01 -6.43
CA ASP A 212 -11.27 10.95 -4.96
C ASP A 212 -11.79 12.26 -4.37
N TRP A 213 -11.28 13.40 -4.86
CA TRP A 213 -11.74 14.71 -4.43
C TRP A 213 -13.20 14.97 -4.78
N VAL A 214 -13.63 14.67 -6.02
CA VAL A 214 -15.05 14.79 -6.41
C VAL A 214 -15.96 13.93 -5.53
N ILE A 215 -15.52 12.71 -5.18
CA ILE A 215 -16.29 11.83 -4.29
C ILE A 215 -16.40 12.46 -2.89
N ALA A 216 -15.31 12.99 -2.36
CA ALA A 216 -15.28 13.57 -1.03
C ALA A 216 -16.05 14.91 -0.91
N ASP A 217 -15.99 15.74 -1.96
CA ASP A 217 -16.48 17.12 -1.94
C ASP A 217 -17.91 17.26 -2.48
N GLN A 218 -18.29 16.44 -3.47
CA GLN A 218 -19.53 16.62 -4.23
C GLN A 218 -20.55 15.50 -4.06
N LEU A 219 -20.19 14.40 -3.40
CA LEU A 219 -21.10 13.28 -3.14
C LEU A 219 -21.30 13.09 -1.64
N SER A 220 -22.55 12.91 -1.23
CA SER A 220 -22.93 12.71 0.18
C SER A 220 -22.28 11.44 0.76
N VAL A 221 -21.77 11.56 1.99
CA VAL A 221 -21.04 10.54 2.79
C VAL A 221 -21.81 9.22 3.00
N GLY A 222 -23.08 9.13 2.59
CA GLY A 222 -23.93 7.96 2.80
C GLY A 222 -23.79 6.81 1.80
N ASP A 223 -23.12 7.02 0.67
CA ASP A 223 -22.97 5.98 -0.36
C ASP A 223 -21.60 5.28 -0.26
N LEU A 224 -21.61 3.96 -0.07
CA LEU A 224 -20.41 3.13 -0.15
C LEU A 224 -19.86 3.16 -1.59
N PHE A 225 -18.84 3.99 -1.83
CA PHE A 225 -18.20 4.08 -3.15
C PHE A 225 -17.20 2.93 -3.36
N ASP A 226 -17.54 2.07 -4.32
CA ASP A 226 -16.68 0.99 -4.82
C ASP A 226 -15.68 1.50 -5.87
N ASP A 227 -14.66 0.70 -6.17
CA ASP A 227 -13.64 1.03 -7.18
C ASP A 227 -14.24 1.25 -8.58
N LYS A 228 -15.40 0.64 -8.84
CA LYS A 228 -16.16 0.81 -10.08
C LYS A 228 -16.70 2.22 -10.22
N THR A 229 -17.15 2.84 -9.13
CA THR A 229 -17.66 4.22 -9.11
C THR A 229 -16.52 5.21 -9.32
N LYS A 230 -15.39 5.01 -8.62
CA LYS A 230 -14.18 5.80 -8.84
C LYS A 230 -13.72 5.74 -10.30
N SER A 231 -13.68 4.54 -10.89
CA SER A 231 -13.31 4.36 -12.30
C SER A 231 -14.28 5.06 -13.27
N LYS A 232 -15.59 5.05 -12.99
CA LYS A 232 -16.58 5.81 -13.78
C LYS A 232 -16.36 7.31 -13.69
N ILE A 233 -16.10 7.85 -12.49
CA ILE A 233 -15.84 9.28 -12.27
C ILE A 233 -14.56 9.70 -12.98
N CYS A 234 -13.48 8.95 -12.81
CA CYS A 234 -12.21 9.13 -13.51
C CYS A 234 -12.42 9.25 -15.04
N ASN A 235 -13.16 8.31 -15.63
CA ASN A 235 -13.49 8.34 -17.06
C ASN A 235 -14.37 9.52 -17.48
N ARG A 236 -15.26 9.99 -16.61
CA ARG A 236 -16.11 11.16 -16.88
C ARG A 236 -15.33 12.46 -16.81
N ILE A 237 -14.45 12.62 -15.82
CA ILE A 237 -13.52 13.77 -15.71
C ILE A 237 -12.66 13.83 -16.98
N LYS A 238 -12.09 12.69 -17.39
CA LYS A 238 -11.30 12.61 -18.64
C LYS A 238 -12.11 13.05 -19.87
N LYS A 239 -13.33 12.53 -20.05
CA LYS A 239 -14.21 12.92 -21.17
C LYS A 239 -14.63 14.39 -21.10
N ALA A 240 -14.83 14.93 -19.90
CA ALA A 240 -15.18 16.32 -19.68
C ALA A 240 -14.04 17.24 -20.13
N ALA A 241 -12.80 16.92 -19.75
CA ALA A 241 -11.62 17.64 -20.21
C ALA A 241 -11.43 17.57 -21.73
N GLU A 242 -11.54 16.37 -22.32
CA GLU A 242 -11.40 16.17 -23.78
C GLU A 242 -12.44 16.94 -24.59
N LYS A 243 -13.65 17.12 -24.05
CA LYS A 243 -14.77 17.78 -24.74
C LYS A 243 -14.95 19.23 -24.33
N SER A 244 -14.08 19.77 -23.47
CA SER A 244 -14.25 21.11 -22.88
C SER A 244 -15.66 21.32 -22.29
N LYS A 245 -16.18 20.29 -21.59
CA LYS A 245 -17.49 20.31 -20.93
C LYS A 245 -17.31 20.36 -19.43
N GLN A 246 -18.27 21.00 -18.76
CA GLN A 246 -18.32 20.96 -17.31
C GLN A 246 -18.72 19.59 -16.79
N TYR A 247 -18.15 19.22 -15.64
CA TYR A 247 -18.56 18.07 -14.85
C TYR A 247 -18.50 18.42 -13.37
N PHE A 248 -19.61 18.20 -12.65
CA PHE A 248 -19.83 18.72 -11.29
C PHE A 248 -19.61 20.24 -11.16
N GLY A 249 -19.97 21.02 -12.19
CA GLY A 249 -19.82 22.48 -12.16
C GLY A 249 -18.39 22.99 -12.35
N TYR A 250 -17.41 22.10 -12.56
CA TYR A 250 -16.01 22.46 -12.85
C TYR A 250 -15.68 22.28 -14.33
N ASN A 251 -14.90 23.23 -14.87
CA ASN A 251 -14.16 23.05 -16.10
C ASN A 251 -12.91 22.22 -15.79
N TRP A 252 -12.70 21.16 -16.58
CA TRP A 252 -11.56 20.26 -16.39
C TRP A 252 -10.51 20.54 -17.45
N ILE A 253 -9.33 20.99 -17.04
CA ILE A 253 -8.21 21.33 -17.92
C ILE A 253 -7.11 20.28 -17.70
N VAL A 254 -6.48 19.86 -18.79
CA VAL A 254 -5.41 18.87 -18.76
C VAL A 254 -4.19 19.47 -19.43
N GLU A 255 -3.19 19.77 -18.62
CA GLU A 255 -1.92 20.27 -19.10
C GLU A 255 -0.90 19.13 -19.11
N ASN A 256 -0.24 18.96 -20.25
CA ASN A 256 0.92 18.10 -20.34
C ASN A 256 2.10 18.87 -19.72
N LYS A 257 2.45 18.59 -18.46
CA LYS A 257 3.72 19.08 -17.92
C LYS A 257 4.84 18.18 -18.44
N VAL A 258 5.75 18.80 -19.20
CA VAL A 258 7.03 18.21 -19.63
C VAL A 258 7.99 18.24 -18.45
#